data_AF-A0A7C7ABX8-F1
#
_entry.id   AF-A0A7C7ABX8-F1
#
_cell.length_a   1.000
_cell.length_b   1.000
_cell.length_c   1.000
_cell.angle_alpha   90.00
_cell.angle_beta   90.00
_cell.angle_gamma   90.00
#
_symmetry.space_group_name_H-M   'P 1'
#
loop_
_entity.id
_entity.type
_entity.pdbx_description
1 polymer ?
#
loop_
_entity_poly.entity_id
_entity_poly.type
_entity_poly.pdbx_seq_one_letter_code
_entity_poly.pdbx_strand_id
1 'polypeptide(L)'
;MKSLLDYKVITEDIEVQYEVFPMYDENDLSDPRKRLIANGLNSVNDRIRYNKERIDELNNEIDQLTNHADGIDNIIAVGSGLLAGLVDAFLVGEFNLERGRDWGTKKVNDFVEDFAKKMGYKPKKDTDSVEGAIRFLEKFGMPSDGETPLFGGSLQHHLRDFAHHPTLVGLIFSLLTQFTGKSFGTDTTGKFIVVAIKDKSLIGKDFPKKILFGVVYWFLHMISDMAGSSSTPGAGTGLPGPLVSFLKELSALPIFNNKDGINDFSVWISKLFNGTLLAKRDERGKITEELRFDLRAEIGVAHEIGRQAIPVIVNECIVRGFYFIRRLANEIKEKNIRHLSELNKIDFEKVKPWKNRTIIRMLTIATATMTAVDVIDATIRGAVKSGGNAALFATEFILRVNFVGVGRFAVAVGTDVAMGIKRSGHINERISIFSEQLHLMNARVFYMQANVWLAAEAAEQTINEAMKALKYAAAAYTSVLVDIDDRIKEVGNHIDDLKEKKPDLIKEIDDIILWG
;
A
#
# COMPACT_ATOMS: atom_id res chain seq x y z
N MET A 1 49.91 12.19 24.77
CA MET A 1 48.92 11.53 23.89
C MET A 1 48.87 10.04 24.25
N LYS A 2 47.69 9.48 24.55
CA LYS A 2 47.54 8.05 24.88
C LYS A 2 47.37 7.27 23.58
N SER A 3 48.08 6.15 23.37
CA SER A 3 47.93 5.38 22.13
C SER A 3 46.52 4.78 22.04
N LEU A 4 45.96 4.74 20.83
CA LEU A 4 44.69 4.09 20.51
C LEU A 4 44.87 2.58 20.35
N LEU A 5 46.05 2.15 19.92
CA LEU A 5 46.37 0.76 19.65
C LEU A 5 47.88 0.57 19.75
N ASP A 6 48.33 -0.41 20.55
CA ASP A 6 49.72 -0.85 20.56
C ASP A 6 49.80 -2.25 19.94
N TYR A 7 50.63 -2.38 18.92
CA TYR A 7 50.85 -3.65 18.22
C TYR A 7 52.34 -3.98 18.18
N LYS A 8 52.71 -5.16 18.67
CA LYS A 8 54.09 -5.60 18.80
C LYS A 8 54.37 -6.75 17.85
N VAL A 9 55.34 -6.57 16.96
CA VAL A 9 55.80 -7.60 16.02
C VAL A 9 57.21 -8.02 16.43
N ILE A 10 57.38 -9.31 16.70
CA ILE A 10 58.68 -9.90 17.01
C ILE A 10 59.06 -10.81 15.84
N THR A 11 60.20 -10.51 15.23
CA THR A 11 60.92 -11.41 14.32
C THR A 11 62.29 -11.72 14.92
N GLU A 12 62.89 -12.84 14.55
CA GLU A 12 64.00 -13.51 15.27
C GLU A 12 65.16 -12.58 15.70
N ASP A 13 65.40 -11.48 14.98
CA ASP A 13 66.51 -10.56 15.28
C ASP A 13 66.10 -9.12 15.63
N ILE A 14 64.81 -8.75 15.54
CA ILE A 14 64.33 -7.38 15.82
C ILE A 14 62.92 -7.40 16.41
N GLU A 15 62.76 -6.71 17.54
CA GLU A 15 61.48 -6.35 18.14
C GLU A 15 61.05 -4.96 17.68
N VAL A 16 59.91 -4.85 17.01
CA VAL A 16 59.33 -3.56 16.59
C VAL A 16 57.97 -3.37 17.22
N GLN A 17 57.83 -2.30 18.00
CA GLN A 17 56.57 -1.88 18.61
C GLN A 17 55.99 -0.71 17.81
N TYR A 18 54.75 -0.88 17.35
CA TYR A 18 53.97 0.15 16.68
C TYR A 18 52.97 0.73 17.67
N GLU A 19 53.07 2.03 17.92
CA GLU A 19 52.08 2.78 18.72
C GLU A 19 51.25 3.64 17.77
N VAL A 20 49.95 3.39 17.71
CA VAL A 20 49.00 4.18 16.91
C VAL A 20 48.43 5.28 17.79
N PHE A 21 48.84 6.52 17.55
CA PHE A 21 48.29 7.68 18.23
C PHE A 21 47.01 8.19 17.55
N PRO A 22 46.04 8.76 18.30
CA PRO A 22 44.94 9.49 17.68
C PRO A 22 45.50 10.66 16.86
N MET A 23 44.89 10.96 15.72
CA MET A 23 45.32 12.06 14.85
C MET A 23 45.20 13.44 15.53
N TYR A 24 44.58 13.49 16.70
CA TYR A 24 44.36 14.70 17.50
C TYR A 24 44.41 14.37 19.00
N ASP A 25 45.07 15.20 19.81
CA ASP A 25 44.90 15.19 21.27
C ASP A 25 43.68 16.04 21.60
N GLU A 26 42.60 15.44 22.14
CA GLU A 26 41.39 16.18 22.52
C GLU A 26 41.69 17.34 23.49
N ASN A 27 42.85 17.34 24.16
CA ASN A 27 43.29 18.40 25.06
C ASN A 27 44.08 19.54 24.39
N ASP A 28 44.40 19.47 23.09
CA ASP A 28 45.12 20.52 22.35
C ASP A 28 44.21 21.30 21.37
N LEU A 29 43.07 21.79 21.86
CA LEU A 29 42.13 22.66 21.12
C LEU A 29 42.38 24.16 21.36
N SER A 30 43.60 24.54 21.74
CA SER A 30 43.95 25.95 21.98
C SER A 30 43.89 26.78 20.68
N ASP A 31 44.35 26.23 19.55
CA ASP A 31 44.37 26.89 18.23
C ASP A 31 42.94 26.98 17.59
N PRO A 32 42.42 28.19 17.33
CA PRO A 32 41.13 28.40 16.65
C PRO A 32 41.03 27.74 15.25
N ARG A 33 42.15 27.63 14.52
CA ARG A 33 42.19 27.02 13.18
C ARG A 33 41.91 25.53 13.24
N LYS A 34 42.51 24.83 14.21
CA LYS A 34 42.29 23.40 14.43
C LYS A 34 40.83 23.11 14.80
N ARG A 35 40.22 23.95 15.66
CA ARG A 35 38.78 23.89 15.99
C ARG A 35 37.87 24.04 14.77
N LEU A 36 38.16 25.01 13.90
CA LEU A 36 37.37 25.25 12.69
C LEU A 36 37.45 24.05 11.72
N ILE A 37 38.65 23.48 11.53
CA ILE A 37 38.84 22.30 10.68
C ILE A 37 38.12 21.08 11.26
N ALA A 38 38.24 20.83 12.57
CA ALA A 38 37.57 19.71 13.23
C ALA A 38 36.04 19.82 13.12
N ASN A 39 35.47 21.00 13.38
CA ASN A 39 34.04 21.24 13.24
C ASN A 39 33.55 21.09 11.79
N GLY A 40 34.30 21.63 10.82
CA GLY A 40 34.01 21.49 9.41
C GLY A 40 34.05 20.02 8.95
N LEU A 41 35.06 19.28 9.39
CA LEU A 41 35.20 17.86 9.08
C LEU A 41 34.06 17.03 9.68
N ASN A 42 33.68 17.30 10.93
CA ASN A 42 32.53 16.63 11.59
C ASN A 42 31.23 16.91 10.84
N SER A 43 30.95 18.18 10.51
CA SER A 43 29.75 18.55 9.76
C SER A 43 29.67 17.88 8.39
N VAL A 44 30.78 17.85 7.64
CA VAL A 44 30.85 17.17 6.34
C VAL A 44 30.66 15.66 6.51
N ASN A 45 31.30 15.04 7.49
CA ASN A 45 31.17 13.59 7.75
C ASN A 45 29.75 13.21 8.15
N ASP A 46 29.06 14.01 8.97
CA ASP A 46 27.67 13.79 9.35
C ASP A 46 26.75 13.84 8.14
N ARG A 47 26.96 14.81 7.24
CA ARG A 47 26.18 14.90 6.00
C ARG A 47 26.45 13.75 5.04
N ILE A 48 27.71 13.31 4.92
CA ILE A 48 28.07 12.11 4.15
C ILE A 48 27.38 10.87 4.71
N ARG A 49 27.31 10.71 6.04
CA ARG A 49 26.63 9.60 6.69
C ARG A 49 25.13 9.60 6.39
N TYR A 50 24.48 10.75 6.54
CA TYR A 50 23.06 10.93 6.20
C TYR A 50 22.77 10.61 4.72
N ASN A 51 23.58 11.13 3.79
CA ASN A 51 23.41 10.87 2.37
C ASN A 51 23.57 9.39 2.04
N LYS A 52 24.49 8.69 2.73
CA LYS A 52 24.68 7.25 2.57
C LYS A 52 23.45 6.46 3.02
N GLU A 53 22.90 6.77 4.20
CA GLU A 53 21.66 6.14 4.70
C GLU A 53 20.50 6.32 3.70
N ARG A 54 20.33 7.55 3.18
CA ARG A 54 19.28 7.84 2.19
C ARG A 54 19.51 7.13 0.86
N ILE A 55 20.76 7.01 0.39
CA ILE A 55 21.09 6.23 -0.82
C ILE A 55 20.74 4.76 -0.62
N ASP A 56 21.04 4.19 0.55
CA ASP A 56 20.75 2.79 0.86
C ASP A 56 19.22 2.53 0.90
N GLU A 57 18.44 3.44 1.49
CA GLU A 57 16.97 3.42 1.40
C GLU A 57 16.46 3.47 -0.04
N LEU A 58 16.94 4.45 -0.83
CA LEU A 58 16.54 4.61 -2.23
C LEU A 58 16.90 3.39 -3.06
N ASN A 59 18.05 2.74 -2.81
CA ASN A 59 18.42 1.51 -3.50
C ASN A 59 17.43 0.38 -3.23
N ASN A 60 16.98 0.21 -1.99
CA ASN A 60 15.97 -0.78 -1.63
C ASN A 60 14.61 -0.47 -2.31
N GLU A 61 14.18 0.80 -2.28
CA GLU A 61 12.94 1.22 -2.94
C GLU A 61 13.00 1.04 -4.47
N ILE A 62 14.12 1.40 -5.10
CA ILE A 62 14.36 1.21 -6.54
C ILE A 62 14.33 -0.27 -6.89
N ASP A 63 14.92 -1.14 -6.06
CA ASP A 63 14.93 -2.58 -6.29
C ASP A 63 13.50 -3.16 -6.26
N GLN A 64 12.70 -2.81 -5.25
CA GLN A 64 11.28 -3.22 -5.18
C GLN A 64 10.44 -2.72 -6.37
N LEU A 65 10.80 -1.56 -6.92
CA LEU A 65 10.18 -0.97 -8.11
C LEU A 65 10.83 -1.42 -9.41
N THR A 66 11.81 -2.30 -9.37
CA THR A 66 12.43 -2.90 -10.56
C THR A 66 11.75 -4.22 -10.87
N ASN A 67 11.51 -4.48 -12.16
CA ASN A 67 10.97 -5.76 -12.59
C ASN A 67 12.12 -6.75 -12.73
N HIS A 68 12.07 -7.82 -11.95
CA HIS A 68 13.03 -8.93 -11.94
C HIS A 68 12.43 -10.21 -12.52
N ALA A 69 11.35 -10.11 -13.30
CA ALA A 69 10.73 -11.24 -13.98
C ALA A 69 11.66 -11.76 -15.08
N ASP A 70 11.85 -13.07 -15.12
CA ASP A 70 12.56 -13.74 -16.21
C ASP A 70 11.60 -14.44 -17.18
N GLY A 71 12.15 -15.22 -18.12
CA GLY A 71 11.36 -15.93 -19.13
C GLY A 71 10.31 -16.88 -18.54
N ILE A 72 10.61 -17.60 -17.46
CA ILE A 72 9.66 -18.54 -16.83
C ILE A 72 8.53 -17.76 -16.15
N ASP A 73 8.85 -16.65 -15.47
CA ASP A 73 7.83 -15.79 -14.85
C ASP A 73 6.85 -15.27 -15.91
N ASN A 74 7.36 -14.84 -17.06
CA ASN A 74 6.54 -14.36 -18.17
C ASN A 74 5.72 -15.48 -18.83
N ILE A 75 6.29 -16.68 -19.00
CA ILE A 75 5.57 -17.85 -19.54
C ILE A 75 4.41 -18.24 -18.62
N ILE A 76 4.63 -18.27 -17.30
CA ILE A 76 3.59 -18.57 -16.32
C ILE A 76 2.50 -17.50 -16.37
N ALA A 77 2.87 -16.21 -16.47
CA ALA A 77 1.91 -15.13 -16.59
C ALA A 77 1.02 -15.29 -17.84
N VAL A 78 1.62 -15.52 -19.01
CA VAL A 78 0.88 -15.75 -20.26
C VAL A 78 0.01 -17.01 -20.16
N GLY A 79 0.57 -18.12 -19.69
CA GLY A 79 -0.17 -19.39 -19.56
C GLY A 79 -1.35 -19.30 -18.59
N SER A 80 -1.17 -18.60 -17.47
CA SER A 80 -2.24 -18.30 -16.51
C SER A 80 -3.33 -17.45 -17.14
N GLY A 81 -2.95 -16.40 -17.88
CA GLY A 81 -3.90 -15.55 -18.58
C GLY A 81 -4.70 -16.30 -19.65
N LEU A 82 -4.03 -17.15 -20.44
CA LEU A 82 -4.68 -18.00 -21.42
C LEU A 82 -5.67 -18.97 -20.75
N LEU A 83 -5.24 -19.66 -19.69
CA LEU A 83 -6.10 -20.57 -18.94
C LEU A 83 -7.33 -19.85 -18.37
N ALA A 84 -7.14 -18.67 -17.78
CA ALA A 84 -8.22 -17.87 -17.23
C ALA A 84 -9.20 -17.40 -18.32
N GLY A 85 -8.70 -16.99 -19.49
CA GLY A 85 -9.55 -16.64 -20.64
C GLY A 85 -10.36 -17.83 -21.16
N LEU A 86 -9.78 -19.04 -21.15
CA LEU A 86 -10.52 -20.27 -21.48
C LEU A 86 -11.57 -20.60 -20.43
N VAL A 87 -11.22 -20.49 -19.13
CA VAL A 87 -12.18 -20.68 -18.04
C VAL A 87 -13.35 -19.71 -18.19
N ASP A 88 -13.08 -18.44 -18.52
CA ASP A 88 -14.13 -17.45 -18.79
C ASP A 88 -15.05 -17.87 -19.94
N ALA A 89 -14.46 -18.18 -21.11
CA ALA A 89 -15.19 -18.56 -22.32
C ALA A 89 -16.07 -19.82 -22.14
N PHE A 90 -15.65 -20.79 -21.33
CA PHE A 90 -16.36 -22.06 -21.14
C PHE A 90 -17.27 -22.10 -19.91
N LEU A 91 -16.92 -21.40 -18.82
CA LEU A 91 -17.61 -21.52 -17.53
C LEU A 91 -18.50 -20.31 -17.21
N VAL A 92 -18.09 -19.09 -17.61
CA VAL A 92 -18.81 -17.85 -17.25
C VAL A 92 -19.94 -17.60 -18.25
N GLY A 93 -19.64 -17.52 -19.54
CA GLY A 93 -20.64 -17.26 -20.59
C GLY A 93 -21.25 -15.84 -20.53
N GLU A 94 -22.36 -15.63 -21.25
CA GLU A 94 -23.02 -14.31 -21.37
C GLU A 94 -23.57 -13.81 -20.04
N PHE A 95 -23.37 -12.54 -19.74
CA PHE A 95 -24.16 -11.81 -18.76
C PHE A 95 -25.65 -11.92 -19.12
N ASN A 96 -26.48 -12.31 -18.15
CA ASN A 96 -27.91 -12.42 -18.37
C ASN A 96 -28.68 -11.93 -17.13
N LEU A 97 -29.39 -10.81 -17.31
CA LEU A 97 -30.13 -10.18 -16.22
C LEU A 97 -31.30 -11.02 -15.73
N GLU A 98 -32.01 -11.74 -16.62
CA GLU A 98 -33.14 -12.61 -16.23
C GLU A 98 -32.66 -13.78 -15.38
N ARG A 99 -31.63 -14.49 -15.83
CA ARG A 99 -30.98 -15.57 -15.07
C ARG A 99 -30.47 -15.07 -13.71
N GLY A 100 -29.83 -13.92 -13.69
CA GLY A 100 -29.38 -13.29 -12.44
C GLY A 100 -30.56 -13.00 -11.51
N ARG A 101 -31.63 -12.38 -12.03
CA ARG A 101 -32.84 -12.07 -11.26
C ARG A 101 -33.53 -13.32 -10.74
N ASP A 102 -33.61 -14.40 -11.51
CA ASP A 102 -34.18 -15.67 -11.07
C ASP A 102 -33.37 -16.28 -9.92
N TRP A 103 -32.03 -16.22 -10.03
CA TRP A 103 -31.13 -16.63 -8.95
C TRP A 103 -31.33 -15.77 -7.69
N GLY A 104 -31.41 -14.44 -7.84
CA GLY A 104 -31.66 -13.52 -6.75
C GLY A 104 -33.02 -13.73 -6.09
N THR A 105 -34.06 -13.99 -6.89
CA THR A 105 -35.41 -14.32 -6.42
C THR A 105 -35.39 -15.59 -5.58
N LYS A 106 -34.73 -16.64 -6.06
CA LYS A 106 -34.56 -17.88 -5.29
C LYS A 106 -33.86 -17.62 -3.95
N LYS A 107 -32.76 -16.85 -3.96
CA LYS A 107 -32.01 -16.54 -2.72
C LYS A 107 -32.79 -15.71 -1.72
N VAL A 108 -33.55 -14.73 -2.19
CA VAL A 108 -34.43 -13.95 -1.34
C VAL A 108 -35.52 -14.84 -0.74
N ASN A 109 -36.19 -15.67 -1.55
CA ASN A 109 -37.21 -16.59 -1.07
C ASN A 109 -36.67 -17.56 -0.01
N ASP A 110 -35.53 -18.22 -0.29
CA ASP A 110 -34.86 -19.12 0.66
C ASP A 110 -34.56 -18.40 2.00
N PHE A 111 -34.06 -17.16 1.94
CA PHE A 111 -33.75 -16.36 3.12
C PHE A 111 -35.00 -16.01 3.94
N VAL A 112 -36.07 -15.53 3.28
CA VAL A 112 -37.33 -15.17 3.95
C VAL A 112 -37.95 -16.37 4.63
N GLU A 113 -37.96 -17.52 3.97
CA GLU A 113 -38.43 -18.77 4.56
C GLU A 113 -37.62 -19.18 5.80
N ASP A 114 -36.30 -19.23 5.67
CA ASP A 114 -35.42 -19.66 6.75
C ASP A 114 -35.52 -18.71 7.95
N PHE A 115 -35.64 -17.42 7.68
CA PHE A 115 -35.82 -16.41 8.71
C PHE A 115 -37.17 -16.56 9.41
N ALA A 116 -38.27 -16.71 8.66
CA ALA A 116 -39.59 -16.95 9.24
C ALA A 116 -39.60 -18.24 10.10
N LYS A 117 -39.00 -19.33 9.62
CA LYS A 117 -38.87 -20.60 10.36
C LYS A 117 -38.12 -20.40 11.67
N LYS A 118 -37.01 -19.65 11.67
CA LYS A 118 -36.27 -19.27 12.89
C LYS A 118 -37.09 -18.44 13.87
N MET A 119 -38.02 -17.62 13.37
CA MET A 119 -38.97 -16.86 14.19
C MET A 119 -40.20 -17.67 14.65
N GLY A 120 -40.26 -18.97 14.34
CA GLY A 120 -41.33 -19.86 14.79
C GLY A 120 -42.47 -20.08 13.78
N TYR A 121 -42.31 -19.64 12.53
CA TYR A 121 -43.22 -20.07 11.45
C TYR A 121 -43.09 -21.58 11.24
N LYS A 122 -44.24 -22.27 11.22
CA LYS A 122 -44.33 -23.69 10.92
C LYS A 122 -45.15 -23.86 9.63
N PRO A 123 -44.53 -24.29 8.52
CA PRO A 123 -45.25 -24.47 7.26
C PRO A 123 -46.32 -25.56 7.43
N LYS A 124 -47.51 -25.32 6.87
CA LYS A 124 -48.61 -26.29 6.92
C LYS A 124 -48.46 -27.40 5.88
N LYS A 125 -47.73 -27.14 4.79
CA LYS A 125 -47.39 -28.04 3.67
C LYS A 125 -46.07 -27.59 3.03
N ASP A 126 -45.40 -28.49 2.31
CA ASP A 126 -44.14 -28.17 1.59
C ASP A 126 -44.29 -27.07 0.52
N THR A 127 -45.50 -26.88 -0.02
CA THR A 127 -45.81 -25.87 -1.05
C THR A 127 -46.24 -24.51 -0.48
N ASP A 128 -46.41 -24.39 0.83
CA ASP A 128 -46.88 -23.17 1.52
C ASP A 128 -45.72 -22.31 2.04
N SER A 129 -44.48 -22.66 1.69
CA SER A 129 -43.29 -22.23 2.42
C SER A 129 -42.98 -20.75 2.24
N VAL A 130 -42.93 -20.21 1.01
CA VAL A 130 -42.65 -18.79 0.76
C VAL A 130 -43.86 -17.91 1.11
N GLU A 131 -45.04 -18.24 0.59
CA GLU A 131 -46.26 -17.45 0.82
C GLU A 131 -46.59 -17.34 2.31
N GLY A 132 -46.59 -18.47 3.01
CA GLY A 132 -46.87 -18.52 4.44
C GLY A 132 -45.79 -17.84 5.27
N ALA A 133 -44.52 -17.91 4.85
CA ALA A 133 -43.43 -17.16 5.48
C ALA A 133 -43.61 -15.64 5.32
N ILE A 134 -43.90 -15.15 4.11
CA ILE A 134 -44.20 -13.73 3.87
C ILE A 134 -45.38 -13.30 4.74
N ARG A 135 -46.49 -14.05 4.72
CA ARG A 135 -47.69 -13.74 5.52
C ARG A 135 -47.42 -13.73 7.03
N PHE A 136 -46.54 -14.61 7.51
CA PHE A 136 -46.15 -14.64 8.92
C PHE A 136 -45.35 -13.39 9.33
N LEU A 137 -44.59 -12.81 8.41
CA LEU A 137 -43.77 -11.62 8.62
C LEU A 137 -44.54 -10.31 8.37
N GLU A 138 -45.52 -10.30 7.46
CA GLU A 138 -46.39 -9.14 7.15
C GLU A 138 -47.14 -8.59 8.39
N LYS A 139 -47.23 -9.36 9.48
CA LYS A 139 -47.75 -8.86 10.77
C LYS A 139 -46.91 -7.73 11.38
N PHE A 140 -45.64 -7.63 10.99
CA PHE A 140 -44.75 -6.53 11.33
C PHE A 140 -44.94 -5.44 10.27
N GLY A 141 -46.03 -4.67 10.38
CA GLY A 141 -46.34 -3.60 9.43
C GLY A 141 -45.48 -2.35 9.65
N MET A 142 -45.53 -1.44 8.67
CA MET A 142 -44.92 -0.12 8.77
C MET A 142 -45.99 0.99 8.76
N PRO A 143 -45.86 2.08 9.54
CA PRO A 143 -46.88 3.13 9.59
C PRO A 143 -47.20 3.79 8.24
N SER A 144 -46.22 3.83 7.34
CA SER A 144 -46.33 4.53 6.06
C SER A 144 -46.97 3.71 4.94
N ASP A 145 -47.19 2.40 5.12
CA ASP A 145 -47.89 1.54 4.16
C ASP A 145 -49.29 2.08 3.83
N GLY A 146 -49.96 2.70 4.81
CA GLY A 146 -51.27 3.33 4.66
C GLY A 146 -51.28 4.52 3.69
N GLU A 147 -50.12 5.10 3.38
CA GLU A 147 -49.96 6.22 2.46
C GLU A 147 -49.49 5.79 1.05
N THR A 148 -49.55 4.50 0.73
CA THR A 148 -49.24 3.92 -0.60
C THR A 148 -49.77 4.73 -1.80
N PRO A 149 -51.03 5.25 -1.81
CA PRO A 149 -51.53 6.05 -2.94
C PRO A 149 -50.74 7.35 -3.17
N LEU A 150 -50.19 7.94 -2.12
CA LEU A 150 -49.41 9.19 -2.19
C LEU A 150 -47.98 8.94 -2.70
N PHE A 151 -47.48 7.71 -2.56
CA PHE A 151 -46.19 7.26 -3.08
C PHE A 151 -46.30 6.45 -4.38
N GLY A 152 -47.37 6.65 -5.16
CA GLY A 152 -47.48 6.10 -6.51
C GLY A 152 -48.05 4.69 -6.60
N GLY A 153 -48.69 4.19 -5.54
CA GLY A 153 -49.38 2.90 -5.54
C GLY A 153 -48.47 1.70 -5.26
N SER A 154 -49.06 0.51 -5.31
CA SER A 154 -48.41 -0.75 -4.91
C SER A 154 -47.11 -1.05 -5.65
N LEU A 155 -46.95 -0.58 -6.89
CA LEU A 155 -45.75 -0.78 -7.71
C LEU A 155 -44.62 0.22 -7.41
N GLN A 156 -44.90 1.34 -6.76
CA GLN A 156 -43.90 2.42 -6.60
C GLN A 156 -43.62 2.82 -5.15
N HIS A 157 -44.52 2.52 -4.22
CA HIS A 157 -44.37 3.01 -2.85
C HIS A 157 -43.07 2.54 -2.17
N HIS A 158 -42.63 1.28 -2.36
CA HIS A 158 -41.34 0.79 -1.84
C HIS A 158 -40.13 1.60 -2.33
N LEU A 159 -40.20 2.19 -3.52
CA LEU A 159 -39.13 3.05 -4.06
C LEU A 159 -39.30 4.50 -3.62
N ARG A 160 -40.55 4.97 -3.51
CA ARG A 160 -40.83 6.39 -3.33
C ARG A 160 -40.91 6.79 -1.88
N ASP A 161 -41.28 5.90 -0.97
CA ASP A 161 -41.17 6.10 0.47
C ASP A 161 -39.84 5.54 0.97
N PHE A 162 -38.98 6.43 1.45
CA PHE A 162 -37.61 6.10 1.81
C PHE A 162 -37.52 5.18 3.02
N ALA A 163 -38.58 5.03 3.81
CA ALA A 163 -38.60 4.06 4.90
C ALA A 163 -38.50 2.60 4.41
N HIS A 164 -38.85 2.29 3.17
CA HIS A 164 -38.69 0.93 2.60
C HIS A 164 -37.28 0.65 2.05
N HIS A 165 -36.33 1.59 2.14
CA HIS A 165 -34.99 1.40 1.60
C HIS A 165 -34.12 0.55 2.55
N PRO A 166 -33.48 -0.55 2.09
CA PRO A 166 -32.54 -1.35 2.88
C PRO A 166 -31.17 -0.71 3.06
N THR A 167 -31.18 0.51 3.59
CA THR A 167 -30.02 1.37 3.79
C THR A 167 -30.08 2.01 5.18
N LEU A 168 -28.95 2.57 5.62
CA LEU A 168 -28.91 3.40 6.82
C LEU A 168 -29.84 4.61 6.70
N VAL A 169 -30.01 5.15 5.50
CA VAL A 169 -30.91 6.26 5.21
C VAL A 169 -32.36 5.83 5.40
N GLY A 170 -32.75 4.65 4.93
CA GLY A 170 -34.09 4.10 5.18
C GLY A 170 -34.38 3.87 6.67
N LEU A 171 -33.41 3.38 7.43
CA LEU A 171 -33.52 3.27 8.90
C LEU A 171 -33.74 4.64 9.56
N ILE A 172 -33.01 5.66 9.11
CA ILE A 172 -33.19 7.03 9.60
C ILE A 172 -34.60 7.52 9.28
N PHE A 173 -35.13 7.28 8.07
CA PHE A 173 -36.49 7.70 7.71
C PHE A 173 -37.58 6.93 8.46
N SER A 174 -37.35 5.64 8.78
CA SER A 174 -38.23 4.87 9.65
C SER A 174 -38.27 5.46 11.07
N LEU A 175 -37.11 5.78 11.65
CA LEU A 175 -37.03 6.46 12.95
C LEU A 175 -37.69 7.85 12.90
N LEU A 176 -37.40 8.66 11.88
CA LEU A 176 -38.04 9.96 11.69
C LEU A 176 -39.56 9.83 11.61
N THR A 177 -40.06 8.79 10.94
CA THR A 177 -41.51 8.50 10.89
C THR A 177 -42.07 8.24 12.28
N GLN A 178 -41.39 7.44 13.10
CA GLN A 178 -41.80 7.17 14.48
C GLN A 178 -41.82 8.44 15.36
N PHE A 179 -40.85 9.34 15.19
CA PHE A 179 -40.75 10.54 16.03
C PHE A 179 -41.62 11.72 15.54
N THR A 180 -41.89 11.81 14.24
CA THR A 180 -42.61 12.95 13.65
C THR A 180 -44.06 12.62 13.26
N GLY A 181 -44.40 11.34 13.10
CA GLY A 181 -45.69 10.91 12.55
C GLY A 181 -45.86 11.31 11.08
N LYS A 182 -44.76 11.41 10.33
CA LYS A 182 -44.73 11.78 8.91
C LYS A 182 -43.87 10.78 8.13
N SER A 183 -44.26 10.44 6.90
CA SER A 183 -43.45 9.70 5.94
C SER A 183 -42.73 10.65 4.97
N PHE A 184 -41.63 10.19 4.39
CA PHE A 184 -40.70 11.02 3.65
C PHE A 184 -40.26 10.30 2.38
N GLY A 185 -40.25 11.01 1.25
CA GLY A 185 -40.02 10.33 -0.01
C GLY A 185 -40.17 11.25 -1.21
N THR A 186 -40.59 10.71 -2.35
CA THR A 186 -40.81 11.46 -3.59
C THR A 186 -42.20 11.26 -4.17
N ASP A 187 -42.72 12.27 -4.86
CA ASP A 187 -43.93 12.13 -5.68
C ASP A 187 -43.64 11.53 -7.07
N THR A 188 -44.64 11.52 -7.96
CA THR A 188 -44.51 11.03 -9.34
C THR A 188 -43.56 11.84 -10.21
N THR A 189 -43.31 13.11 -9.87
CA THR A 189 -42.39 14.01 -10.57
C THR A 189 -40.95 13.89 -10.06
N GLY A 190 -40.75 13.14 -8.96
CA GLY A 190 -39.45 12.97 -8.32
C GLY A 190 -39.12 14.07 -7.30
N LYS A 191 -40.07 14.96 -6.99
CA LYS A 191 -39.90 15.99 -5.97
C LYS A 191 -40.01 15.37 -4.59
N PHE A 192 -39.15 15.81 -3.67
CA PHE A 192 -39.23 15.39 -2.27
C PHE A 192 -40.54 15.86 -1.62
N ILE A 193 -41.24 14.94 -0.96
CA ILE A 193 -42.51 15.18 -0.26
C ILE A 193 -42.45 14.65 1.17
N VAL A 194 -43.26 15.28 2.02
CA VAL A 194 -43.46 14.88 3.41
C VAL A 194 -44.96 14.73 3.63
N VAL A 195 -45.39 13.54 4.08
CA VAL A 195 -46.79 13.17 4.18
C VAL A 195 -47.12 12.84 5.63
N ALA A 196 -48.24 13.32 6.17
CA ALA A 196 -48.67 12.97 7.52
C ALA A 196 -49.29 11.56 7.55
N ILE A 197 -48.87 10.74 8.52
CA ILE A 197 -49.42 9.39 8.72
C ILE A 197 -50.84 9.48 9.28
N LYS A 198 -51.81 8.88 8.58
CA LYS A 198 -53.21 8.82 9.01
C LYS A 198 -53.42 7.77 10.11
N ASP A 199 -52.97 6.53 9.90
CA ASP A 199 -53.05 5.48 10.90
C ASP A 199 -51.83 5.48 11.82
N LYS A 200 -52.02 5.96 13.05
CA LYS A 200 -50.96 6.04 14.06
C LYS A 200 -50.88 4.78 14.94
N SER A 201 -51.57 3.70 14.59
CA SER A 201 -51.56 2.43 15.34
C SER A 201 -50.15 1.86 15.54
N LEU A 202 -49.29 2.02 14.52
CA LEU A 202 -47.89 1.58 14.51
C LEU A 202 -46.88 2.70 14.85
N ILE A 203 -47.35 3.84 15.37
CA ILE A 203 -46.49 4.88 15.94
C ILE A 203 -46.33 4.64 17.44
N GLY A 204 -45.07 4.46 17.88
CA GLY A 204 -44.76 4.18 19.28
C GLY A 204 -45.26 5.29 20.22
N LYS A 205 -45.96 4.89 21.29
CA LYS A 205 -46.53 5.82 22.30
C LYS A 205 -45.48 6.41 23.25
N ASP A 206 -44.33 5.75 23.36
CA ASP A 206 -43.22 6.09 24.24
C ASP A 206 -41.89 5.86 23.51
N PHE A 207 -40.79 6.36 24.07
CA PHE A 207 -39.47 6.25 23.43
C PHE A 207 -39.07 4.78 23.14
N PRO A 208 -39.17 3.82 24.09
CA PRO A 208 -38.86 2.43 23.81
C PRO A 208 -39.66 1.84 22.64
N LYS A 209 -40.97 2.10 22.57
CA LYS A 209 -41.81 1.61 21.47
C LYS A 209 -41.45 2.27 20.13
N LYS A 210 -41.10 3.55 20.12
CA LYS A 210 -40.64 4.22 18.89
C LYS A 210 -39.36 3.59 18.35
N ILE A 211 -38.43 3.21 19.23
CA ILE A 211 -37.22 2.49 18.83
C ILE A 211 -37.56 1.06 18.38
N LEU A 212 -38.40 0.33 19.10
CA LEU A 212 -38.82 -1.02 18.73
C LEU A 212 -39.47 -1.02 17.33
N PHE A 213 -40.38 -0.11 17.07
CA PHE A 213 -41.06 -0.04 15.77
C PHE A 213 -40.16 0.49 14.67
N GLY A 214 -39.41 1.57 14.93
CA GLY A 214 -38.55 2.21 13.93
C GLY A 214 -37.31 1.41 13.56
N VAL A 215 -36.90 0.43 14.38
CA VAL A 215 -35.71 -0.40 14.12
C VAL A 215 -36.08 -1.86 13.92
N VAL A 216 -36.75 -2.49 14.90
CA VAL A 216 -36.99 -3.95 14.86
C VAL A 216 -38.15 -4.29 13.94
N TYR A 217 -39.32 -3.64 14.08
CA TYR A 217 -40.44 -3.92 13.16
C TYR A 217 -40.10 -3.50 11.75
N TRP A 218 -39.46 -2.34 11.57
CA TRP A 218 -38.91 -1.92 10.28
C TRP A 218 -38.04 -2.99 9.62
N PHE A 219 -37.05 -3.54 10.35
CA PHE A 219 -36.20 -4.59 9.81
C PHE A 219 -37.00 -5.84 9.43
N LEU A 220 -37.94 -6.26 10.27
CA LEU A 220 -38.78 -7.43 10.02
C LEU A 220 -39.74 -7.23 8.84
N HIS A 221 -40.29 -6.03 8.70
CA HIS A 221 -41.16 -5.61 7.61
C HIS A 221 -40.45 -5.73 6.25
N MET A 222 -39.20 -5.28 6.20
CA MET A 222 -38.41 -5.38 4.97
C MET A 222 -38.11 -6.82 4.56
N ILE A 223 -38.02 -7.75 5.52
CA ILE A 223 -37.82 -9.18 5.22
C ILE A 223 -39.05 -9.75 4.51
N SER A 224 -40.28 -9.32 4.83
CA SER A 224 -41.43 -9.68 3.98
C SER A 224 -41.34 -9.02 2.61
N ASP A 225 -41.10 -7.70 2.56
CA ASP A 225 -41.19 -6.93 1.32
C ASP A 225 -40.16 -7.34 0.26
N MET A 226 -38.98 -7.82 0.66
CA MET A 226 -37.94 -8.25 -0.30
C MET A 226 -38.43 -9.39 -1.20
N ALA A 227 -39.29 -10.29 -0.70
CA ALA A 227 -39.88 -11.38 -1.47
C ALA A 227 -41.20 -10.99 -2.16
N GLY A 228 -41.64 -9.75 -2.06
CA GLY A 228 -42.93 -9.28 -2.57
C GLY A 228 -44.01 -9.30 -1.50
N SER A 229 -45.19 -9.82 -1.83
CA SER A 229 -46.32 -9.91 -0.88
C SER A 229 -46.90 -11.33 -0.86
N SER A 230 -47.65 -11.66 0.19
CA SER A 230 -48.35 -12.94 0.28
C SER A 230 -49.39 -13.13 -0.84
N SER A 231 -49.87 -12.04 -1.46
CA SER A 231 -50.75 -12.11 -2.63
C SER A 231 -50.00 -12.38 -3.94
N THR A 232 -48.70 -12.09 -3.99
CA THR A 232 -47.83 -12.32 -5.16
C THR A 232 -46.44 -12.82 -4.72
N PRO A 233 -46.34 -14.03 -4.13
CA PRO A 233 -45.11 -14.51 -3.51
C PRO A 233 -43.97 -14.62 -4.52
N GLY A 234 -42.81 -14.03 -4.24
CA GLY A 234 -41.65 -14.04 -5.13
C GLY A 234 -41.80 -13.18 -6.39
N ALA A 235 -42.96 -12.56 -6.64
CA ALA A 235 -43.27 -11.82 -7.87
C ALA A 235 -43.86 -10.40 -7.63
N GLY A 236 -44.21 -10.07 -6.39
CA GLY A 236 -44.64 -8.72 -5.99
C GLY A 236 -43.58 -7.66 -6.24
N THR A 237 -43.88 -6.40 -5.93
CA THR A 237 -43.00 -5.24 -6.25
C THR A 237 -41.55 -5.44 -5.79
N GLY A 238 -41.34 -6.05 -4.61
CA GLY A 238 -40.01 -6.20 -4.03
C GLY A 238 -39.51 -4.87 -3.46
N LEU A 239 -38.39 -4.88 -2.73
CA LEU A 239 -37.73 -3.66 -2.28
C LEU A 239 -36.77 -3.13 -3.34
N PRO A 240 -36.50 -1.81 -3.42
CA PRO A 240 -35.28 -1.35 -4.08
C PRO A 240 -34.07 -1.96 -3.36
N GLY A 241 -33.06 -2.43 -4.10
CA GLY A 241 -31.83 -2.85 -3.46
C GLY A 241 -30.99 -1.64 -3.03
N PRO A 242 -29.83 -1.86 -2.38
CA PRO A 242 -29.00 -0.76 -1.89
C PRO A 242 -28.57 0.23 -2.97
N LEU A 243 -28.31 -0.23 -4.21
CA LEU A 243 -27.92 0.67 -5.30
C LEU A 243 -29.09 1.53 -5.75
N VAL A 244 -30.25 0.93 -6.05
CA VAL A 244 -31.43 1.67 -6.49
C VAL A 244 -31.93 2.61 -5.39
N SER A 245 -31.89 2.17 -4.13
CA SER A 245 -32.21 3.00 -2.97
C SER A 245 -31.32 4.24 -2.90
N PHE A 246 -29.99 4.04 -2.99
CA PHE A 246 -29.04 5.15 -2.97
C PHE A 246 -29.26 6.12 -4.12
N LEU A 247 -29.43 5.64 -5.35
CA LEU A 247 -29.70 6.49 -6.51
C LEU A 247 -31.00 7.27 -6.33
N LYS A 248 -32.03 6.63 -5.75
CA LYS A 248 -33.33 7.25 -5.52
C LYS A 248 -33.27 8.33 -4.43
N GLU A 249 -32.60 8.05 -3.32
CA GLU A 249 -32.34 9.04 -2.26
C GLU A 249 -31.53 10.22 -2.80
N LEU A 250 -30.48 9.96 -3.57
CA LEU A 250 -29.66 10.97 -4.22
C LEU A 250 -30.49 11.83 -5.18
N SER A 251 -31.39 11.20 -5.94
CA SER A 251 -32.26 11.91 -6.89
C SER A 251 -33.15 12.95 -6.23
N ALA A 252 -33.47 12.82 -4.94
CA ALA A 252 -34.31 13.80 -4.23
C ALA A 252 -33.57 15.10 -3.89
N LEU A 253 -32.26 15.21 -4.14
CA LEU A 253 -31.52 16.45 -3.96
C LEU A 253 -31.97 17.51 -4.99
N PRO A 254 -32.07 18.80 -4.59
CA PRO A 254 -32.56 19.87 -5.47
C PRO A 254 -31.81 20.03 -6.80
N ILE A 255 -30.55 19.61 -6.88
CA ILE A 255 -29.71 19.70 -8.09
C ILE A 255 -30.25 18.87 -9.27
N PHE A 256 -31.05 17.84 -8.99
CA PHE A 256 -31.62 16.97 -10.02
C PHE A 256 -33.00 17.44 -10.52
N ASN A 257 -33.55 18.52 -9.95
CA ASN A 257 -34.80 19.08 -10.43
C ASN A 257 -34.53 19.93 -11.68
N ASN A 258 -35.24 19.63 -12.77
CA ASN A 258 -35.20 20.46 -13.95
C ASN A 258 -36.00 21.76 -13.75
N LYS A 259 -35.84 22.69 -14.69
CA LYS A 259 -36.53 24.01 -14.69
C LYS A 259 -38.05 23.90 -14.77
N ASP A 260 -38.58 22.82 -15.33
CA ASP A 260 -40.01 22.52 -15.42
C ASP A 260 -40.57 21.84 -14.15
N GLY A 261 -39.71 21.60 -13.15
CA GLY A 261 -40.10 20.94 -11.90
C GLY A 261 -40.14 19.42 -11.97
N ILE A 262 -39.81 18.81 -13.11
CA ILE A 262 -39.72 17.35 -13.28
C ILE A 262 -38.28 16.92 -13.03
N ASN A 263 -38.10 15.86 -12.25
CA ASN A 263 -36.79 15.28 -12.01
C ASN A 263 -36.62 14.04 -12.89
N ASP A 264 -36.08 14.24 -14.11
CA ASP A 264 -35.91 13.17 -15.10
C ASP A 264 -35.07 12.01 -14.56
N PHE A 265 -34.08 12.29 -13.71
CA PHE A 265 -33.25 11.27 -13.10
C PHE A 265 -34.07 10.38 -12.15
N SER A 266 -34.89 11.00 -11.29
CA SER A 266 -35.78 10.27 -10.38
C SER A 266 -36.85 9.47 -11.14
N VAL A 267 -37.41 10.03 -12.22
CA VAL A 267 -38.37 9.35 -13.09
C VAL A 267 -37.73 8.17 -13.81
N TRP A 268 -36.49 8.32 -14.27
CA TRP A 268 -35.71 7.24 -14.89
C TRP A 268 -35.49 6.08 -13.91
N ILE A 269 -35.13 6.36 -12.66
CA ILE A 269 -34.99 5.35 -11.59
C ILE A 269 -36.33 4.65 -11.33
N SER A 270 -37.43 5.41 -11.28
CA SER A 270 -38.79 4.86 -11.16
C SER A 270 -39.13 3.88 -12.29
N LYS A 271 -38.75 4.20 -13.54
CA LYS A 271 -38.97 3.31 -14.71
C LYS A 271 -38.09 2.06 -14.66
N LEU A 272 -36.85 2.19 -14.18
CA LEU A 272 -35.91 1.08 -13.96
C LEU A 272 -36.47 0.10 -12.92
N PHE A 273 -36.84 0.60 -11.74
CA PHE A 273 -37.40 -0.22 -10.66
C PHE A 273 -38.69 -0.95 -11.09
N ASN A 274 -39.63 -0.24 -11.73
CA ASN A 274 -40.86 -0.84 -12.26
C ASN A 274 -40.64 -1.81 -13.42
N GLY A 275 -39.44 -1.84 -14.00
CA GLY A 275 -39.13 -2.73 -15.12
C GLY A 275 -39.68 -2.30 -16.48
N THR A 276 -40.22 -1.09 -16.59
CA THR A 276 -40.66 -0.52 -17.87
C THR A 276 -39.49 -0.01 -18.72
N LEU A 277 -38.37 0.33 -18.08
CA LEU A 277 -37.15 0.76 -18.76
C LEU A 277 -36.48 -0.42 -19.49
N LEU A 278 -36.40 -1.57 -18.82
CA LEU A 278 -35.75 -2.80 -19.32
C LEU A 278 -36.74 -3.79 -19.93
N ALA A 279 -37.99 -3.37 -20.13
CA ALA A 279 -39.06 -4.21 -20.66
C ALA A 279 -38.76 -4.70 -22.09
N LYS A 280 -39.17 -5.94 -22.39
CA LYS A 280 -39.28 -6.40 -23.77
C LYS A 280 -40.44 -5.69 -24.44
N ARG A 281 -40.24 -5.32 -25.70
CA ARG A 281 -41.20 -4.57 -26.50
C ARG A 281 -41.46 -5.30 -27.82
N ASP A 282 -42.71 -5.25 -28.27
CA ASP A 282 -43.06 -5.69 -29.61
C ASP A 282 -42.59 -4.69 -30.69
N GLU A 283 -42.77 -5.05 -31.95
CA GLU A 283 -42.43 -4.21 -33.11
C GLU A 283 -43.15 -2.85 -33.13
N ARG A 284 -44.23 -2.69 -32.34
CA ARG A 284 -45.01 -1.45 -32.20
C ARG A 284 -44.60 -0.65 -30.96
N GLY A 285 -43.58 -1.10 -30.22
CA GLY A 285 -43.05 -0.45 -29.03
C GLY A 285 -43.85 -0.72 -27.75
N LYS A 286 -44.89 -1.58 -27.80
CA LYS A 286 -45.70 -1.94 -26.64
C LYS A 286 -44.95 -2.92 -25.76
N ILE A 287 -44.99 -2.70 -24.44
CA ILE A 287 -44.37 -3.58 -23.45
C ILE A 287 -45.07 -4.94 -23.49
N THR A 288 -44.31 -6.00 -23.71
CA THR A 288 -44.76 -7.40 -23.69
C THR A 288 -44.38 -8.10 -22.40
N GLU A 289 -43.25 -7.73 -21.79
CA GLU A 289 -42.76 -8.30 -20.53
C GLU A 289 -41.98 -7.22 -19.77
N GLU A 290 -42.36 -6.98 -18.51
CA GLU A 290 -41.64 -6.07 -17.62
C GLU A 290 -40.43 -6.78 -16.99
N LEU A 291 -39.27 -6.14 -16.99
CA LEU A 291 -38.07 -6.65 -16.32
C LEU A 291 -37.67 -5.73 -15.17
N ARG A 292 -38.24 -6.00 -13.99
CA ARG A 292 -38.04 -5.18 -12.78
C ARG A 292 -36.61 -5.24 -12.29
N PHE A 293 -36.11 -4.09 -11.85
CA PHE A 293 -34.79 -3.94 -11.27
C PHE A 293 -34.91 -3.61 -9.77
N ASP A 294 -35.43 -4.57 -9.03
CA ASP A 294 -35.55 -4.55 -7.56
C ASP A 294 -34.35 -5.25 -6.88
N LEU A 295 -34.38 -5.41 -5.57
CA LEU A 295 -33.33 -6.05 -4.78
C LEU A 295 -32.94 -7.43 -5.32
N ARG A 296 -33.88 -8.22 -5.86
CA ARG A 296 -33.60 -9.55 -6.43
C ARG A 296 -32.76 -9.42 -7.71
N ALA A 297 -33.07 -8.42 -8.53
CA ALA A 297 -32.28 -8.13 -9.72
C ALA A 297 -30.88 -7.60 -9.35
N GLU A 298 -30.75 -6.74 -8.34
CA GLU A 298 -29.43 -6.27 -7.86
C GLU A 298 -28.56 -7.41 -7.31
N ILE A 299 -29.15 -8.32 -6.52
CA ILE A 299 -28.49 -9.56 -6.06
C ILE A 299 -28.08 -10.42 -7.27
N GLY A 300 -28.94 -10.49 -8.29
CA GLY A 300 -28.68 -11.18 -9.54
C GLY A 300 -27.50 -10.59 -10.33
N VAL A 301 -27.44 -9.26 -10.44
CA VAL A 301 -26.31 -8.55 -11.05
C VAL A 301 -25.03 -8.83 -10.28
N ALA A 302 -25.06 -8.80 -8.94
CA ALA A 302 -23.92 -9.15 -8.12
C ALA A 302 -23.46 -10.61 -8.33
N HIS A 303 -24.41 -11.54 -8.52
CA HIS A 303 -24.10 -12.93 -8.87
C HIS A 303 -23.43 -13.05 -10.24
N GLU A 304 -23.96 -12.36 -11.26
CA GLU A 304 -23.41 -12.37 -12.62
C GLU A 304 -22.01 -11.73 -12.68
N ILE A 305 -21.79 -10.62 -11.97
CA ILE A 305 -20.46 -10.03 -11.77
C ILE A 305 -19.55 -11.01 -11.00
N GLY A 306 -20.07 -11.69 -9.98
CA GLY A 306 -19.34 -12.69 -9.21
C GLY A 306 -18.85 -13.85 -10.07
N ARG A 307 -19.64 -14.29 -11.06
CA ARG A 307 -19.21 -15.29 -12.03
C ARG A 307 -18.06 -14.79 -12.90
N GLN A 308 -18.14 -13.55 -13.39
CA GLN A 308 -17.04 -12.91 -14.13
C GLN A 308 -15.76 -12.77 -13.31
N ALA A 309 -15.86 -12.66 -11.98
CA ALA A 309 -14.69 -12.61 -11.10
C ALA A 309 -13.94 -13.94 -10.96
N ILE A 310 -14.58 -15.09 -11.22
CA ILE A 310 -13.96 -16.43 -11.08
C ILE A 310 -12.66 -16.56 -11.89
N PRO A 311 -12.64 -16.35 -13.23
CA PRO A 311 -11.42 -16.46 -14.02
C PRO A 311 -10.35 -15.45 -13.57
N VAL A 312 -10.74 -14.26 -13.12
CA VAL A 312 -9.82 -13.24 -12.60
C VAL A 312 -9.12 -13.72 -11.32
N ILE A 313 -9.88 -14.32 -10.39
CA ILE A 313 -9.34 -14.87 -9.15
C ILE A 313 -8.42 -16.05 -9.43
N VAL A 314 -8.82 -16.96 -10.32
CA VAL A 314 -7.97 -18.08 -10.75
C VAL A 314 -6.64 -17.57 -11.32
N ASN A 315 -6.69 -16.55 -12.18
CA ASN A 315 -5.52 -15.93 -12.77
C ASN A 315 -4.58 -15.33 -11.71
N GLU A 316 -5.14 -14.58 -10.74
CA GLU A 316 -4.38 -14.00 -9.63
C GLU A 316 -3.72 -15.07 -8.76
N CYS A 317 -4.47 -16.11 -8.38
CA CYS A 317 -3.99 -17.19 -7.54
C CYS A 317 -2.84 -17.95 -8.18
N ILE A 318 -2.94 -18.27 -9.48
CA ILE A 318 -1.88 -18.97 -10.21
C ILE A 318 -0.63 -18.08 -10.26
N VAL A 319 -0.74 -16.84 -10.75
CA VAL A 319 0.41 -15.94 -10.89
C VAL A 319 1.11 -15.70 -9.55
N ARG A 320 0.35 -15.37 -8.50
CA ARG A 320 0.92 -15.13 -7.17
C ARG A 320 1.47 -16.39 -6.52
N GLY A 321 0.78 -17.51 -6.66
CA GLY A 321 1.21 -18.80 -6.11
C GLY A 321 2.53 -19.25 -6.73
N PHE A 322 2.63 -19.22 -8.06
CA PHE A 322 3.87 -19.58 -8.76
C PHE A 322 5.02 -18.61 -8.44
N TYR A 323 4.76 -17.30 -8.43
CA TYR A 323 5.75 -16.32 -8.00
C TYR A 323 6.27 -16.63 -6.60
N PHE A 324 5.37 -16.84 -5.64
CA PHE A 324 5.72 -17.13 -4.25
C PHE A 324 6.56 -18.40 -4.14
N ILE A 325 6.09 -19.52 -4.73
CA ILE A 325 6.79 -20.81 -4.70
C ILE A 325 8.21 -20.66 -5.26
N ARG A 326 8.34 -19.93 -6.37
CA ARG A 326 9.60 -19.79 -7.07
C ARG A 326 10.60 -18.92 -6.31
N ARG A 327 10.15 -17.78 -5.78
CA ARG A 327 11.02 -16.91 -4.96
C ARG A 327 11.37 -17.57 -3.63
N LEU A 328 10.45 -18.33 -3.04
CA LEU A 328 10.72 -19.15 -1.86
C LEU A 328 11.78 -20.22 -2.15
N ALA A 329 11.66 -20.94 -3.27
CA ALA A 329 12.62 -21.96 -3.67
C ALA A 329 14.01 -21.38 -3.90
N ASN A 330 14.10 -20.20 -4.52
CA ASN A 330 15.36 -19.49 -4.71
C ASN A 330 15.98 -19.09 -3.36
N GLU A 331 15.21 -18.49 -2.44
CA GLU A 331 15.70 -18.12 -1.10
C GLU A 331 16.16 -19.35 -0.29
N ILE A 332 15.44 -20.48 -0.36
CA ILE A 332 15.84 -21.74 0.28
C ILE A 332 17.18 -22.22 -0.28
N LYS A 333 17.36 -22.14 -1.60
CA LYS A 333 18.59 -22.56 -2.28
C LYS A 333 19.76 -21.62 -1.95
N GLU A 334 19.55 -20.31 -2.01
CA GLU A 334 20.56 -19.28 -1.74
C GLU A 334 21.05 -19.35 -0.29
N LYS A 335 20.15 -19.60 0.66
CA LYS A 335 20.48 -19.71 2.09
C LYS A 335 20.83 -21.13 2.54
N ASN A 336 20.85 -22.10 1.61
CA ASN A 336 21.13 -23.51 1.86
C ASN A 336 20.33 -24.06 3.06
N ILE A 337 19.03 -23.73 3.12
CA ILE A 337 18.12 -24.17 4.17
C ILE A 337 17.84 -25.67 4.00
N ARG A 338 18.14 -26.46 5.02
CA ARG A 338 17.98 -27.93 4.97
C ARG A 338 16.92 -28.46 5.94
N HIS A 339 16.54 -27.67 6.93
CA HIS A 339 15.57 -28.06 7.95
C HIS A 339 14.49 -26.99 8.19
N LEU A 340 13.29 -27.42 8.61
CA LEU A 340 12.17 -26.51 8.91
C LEU A 340 12.49 -25.51 10.04
N SER A 341 13.39 -25.86 10.96
CA SER A 341 13.86 -24.98 12.03
C SER A 341 14.64 -23.76 11.51
N GLU A 342 15.11 -23.79 10.27
CA GLU A 342 15.92 -22.73 9.66
C GLU A 342 15.09 -21.79 8.76
N LEU A 343 13.76 -21.97 8.70
CA LEU A 343 12.88 -21.10 7.92
C LEU A 343 12.90 -19.63 8.40
N ASN A 344 13.31 -19.38 9.64
CA ASN A 344 13.54 -18.04 10.17
C ASN A 344 14.65 -17.27 9.41
N LYS A 345 15.50 -17.96 8.65
CA LYS A 345 16.53 -17.34 7.81
C LYS A 345 15.94 -16.73 6.54
N ILE A 346 14.72 -17.08 6.12
CA ILE A 346 14.10 -16.59 4.88
C ILE A 346 13.83 -15.10 4.99
N ASP A 347 14.20 -14.35 3.95
CA ASP A 347 13.85 -12.95 3.86
C ASP A 347 12.48 -12.82 3.19
N PHE A 348 11.45 -12.64 4.00
CA PHE A 348 10.07 -12.60 3.51
C PHE A 348 9.80 -11.43 2.55
N GLU A 349 10.57 -10.33 2.66
CA GLU A 349 10.42 -9.18 1.78
C GLU A 349 10.74 -9.52 0.31
N LYS A 350 11.63 -10.49 0.08
CA LYS A 350 11.97 -10.99 -1.26
C LYS A 350 10.98 -12.01 -1.83
N VAL A 351 10.21 -12.66 -0.95
CA VAL A 351 9.33 -13.79 -1.33
C VAL A 351 7.87 -13.36 -1.48
N LYS A 352 7.42 -12.35 -0.74
CA LYS A 352 6.00 -11.97 -0.69
C LYS A 352 5.42 -11.64 -2.09
N PRO A 353 4.28 -12.23 -2.46
CA PRO A 353 3.66 -12.03 -3.78
C PRO A 353 2.80 -10.76 -3.84
N TRP A 354 3.25 -9.65 -3.24
CA TRP A 354 2.56 -8.36 -3.28
C TRP A 354 3.52 -7.19 -3.09
N LYS A 355 3.08 -5.99 -3.52
CA LYS A 355 3.79 -4.72 -3.35
C LYS A 355 5.23 -4.71 -3.91
N ASN A 356 5.52 -5.50 -4.93
CA ASN A 356 6.74 -5.35 -5.73
C ASN A 356 6.40 -5.35 -7.22
N ARG A 357 7.22 -4.71 -8.06
CA ARG A 357 6.88 -4.50 -9.46
C ARG A 357 6.91 -5.78 -10.30
N THR A 358 7.72 -6.77 -9.95
CA THR A 358 7.79 -8.06 -10.64
C THR A 358 6.44 -8.76 -10.67
N ILE A 359 5.80 -8.93 -9.50
CA ILE A 359 4.48 -9.56 -9.44
C ILE A 359 3.41 -8.73 -10.14
N ILE A 360 3.47 -7.40 -10.04
CA ILE A 360 2.55 -6.50 -10.74
C ILE A 360 2.71 -6.61 -12.26
N ARG A 361 3.95 -6.73 -12.77
CA ARG A 361 4.21 -6.96 -14.19
C ARG A 361 3.67 -8.30 -14.66
N MET A 362 3.90 -9.38 -13.90
CA MET A 362 3.34 -10.70 -14.21
C MET A 362 1.81 -10.65 -14.24
N LEU A 363 1.17 -10.02 -13.24
CA LEU A 363 -0.29 -9.84 -13.22
C LEU A 363 -0.78 -8.99 -14.40
N THR A 364 -0.02 -7.98 -14.82
CA THR A 364 -0.35 -7.15 -15.99
C THR A 364 -0.34 -7.99 -17.26
N ILE A 365 0.70 -8.80 -17.48
CA ILE A 365 0.79 -9.71 -18.64
C ILE A 365 -0.33 -10.75 -18.62
N ALA A 366 -0.60 -11.35 -17.46
CA ALA A 366 -1.60 -12.39 -17.31
C ALA A 366 -3.02 -11.85 -17.52
N THR A 367 -3.34 -10.69 -16.95
CA THR A 367 -4.66 -10.05 -17.13
C THR A 367 -4.83 -9.47 -18.53
N ALA A 368 -3.75 -8.98 -19.18
CA ALA A 368 -3.76 -8.60 -20.59
C ALA A 368 -4.10 -9.79 -21.48
N THR A 369 -3.41 -10.92 -21.27
CA THR A 369 -3.62 -12.15 -22.06
C THR A 369 -5.04 -12.68 -21.89
N MET A 370 -5.52 -12.74 -20.64
CA MET A 370 -6.89 -13.14 -20.33
C MET A 370 -7.92 -12.24 -21.03
N THR A 371 -7.76 -10.92 -20.92
CA THR A 371 -8.66 -9.93 -21.54
C THR A 371 -8.63 -10.05 -23.06
N ALA A 372 -7.47 -10.29 -23.66
CA ALA A 372 -7.36 -10.49 -25.11
C ALA A 372 -8.11 -11.74 -25.57
N VAL A 373 -7.97 -12.86 -24.85
CA VAL A 373 -8.69 -14.11 -25.15
C VAL A 373 -10.21 -13.91 -25.01
N ASP A 374 -10.66 -13.27 -23.93
CA ASP A 374 -12.07 -12.95 -23.70
C ASP A 374 -12.64 -12.05 -24.81
N VAL A 375 -11.97 -10.94 -25.15
CA VAL A 375 -12.40 -10.06 -26.24
C VAL A 375 -12.48 -10.81 -27.58
N ILE A 376 -11.54 -11.73 -27.85
CA ILE A 376 -11.58 -12.57 -29.05
C ILE A 376 -12.78 -13.52 -29.02
N ASP A 377 -13.04 -14.22 -27.91
CA ASP A 377 -14.20 -15.13 -27.79
C ASP A 377 -15.53 -14.36 -27.93
N ALA A 378 -15.66 -13.23 -27.24
CA ALA A 378 -16.80 -12.33 -27.34
C ALA A 378 -17.02 -11.84 -28.78
N THR A 379 -15.94 -11.50 -29.49
CA THR A 379 -16.00 -11.08 -30.90
C THR A 379 -16.49 -12.21 -31.80
N ILE A 380 -15.90 -13.40 -31.68
CA ILE A 380 -16.27 -14.56 -32.51
C ILE A 380 -17.73 -14.93 -32.28
N ARG A 381 -18.15 -15.07 -31.02
CA ARG A 381 -19.53 -15.48 -30.70
C ARG A 381 -20.54 -14.39 -31.00
N GLY A 382 -20.18 -13.12 -30.80
CA GLY A 382 -20.99 -11.98 -31.19
C GLY A 382 -21.20 -11.93 -32.70
N ALA A 383 -20.15 -12.16 -33.49
CA ALA A 383 -20.24 -12.22 -34.96
C ALA A 383 -21.14 -13.39 -35.42
N VAL A 384 -20.96 -14.58 -34.84
CA VAL A 384 -21.78 -15.76 -35.17
C VAL A 384 -23.25 -15.54 -34.85
N LYS A 385 -23.58 -15.02 -33.65
CA LYS A 385 -24.98 -14.81 -33.24
C LYS A 385 -25.65 -13.65 -33.98
N SER A 386 -24.90 -12.62 -34.34
CA SER A 386 -25.47 -11.42 -34.97
C SER A 386 -25.83 -11.58 -36.44
N GLY A 387 -25.29 -12.60 -37.12
CA GLY A 387 -25.59 -12.87 -38.53
C GLY A 387 -25.28 -11.70 -39.47
N GLY A 388 -24.34 -10.83 -39.09
CA GLY A 388 -23.97 -9.62 -39.86
C GLY A 388 -24.75 -8.35 -39.48
N ASN A 389 -25.67 -8.40 -38.51
CA ASN A 389 -26.33 -7.20 -38.00
C ASN A 389 -25.42 -6.47 -36.99
N ALA A 390 -25.00 -5.24 -37.32
CA ALA A 390 -24.06 -4.47 -36.49
C ALA A 390 -24.58 -4.11 -35.09
N ALA A 391 -25.88 -3.83 -34.94
CA ALA A 391 -26.47 -3.50 -33.64
C ALA A 391 -26.53 -4.74 -32.75
N LEU A 392 -26.99 -5.88 -33.31
CA LEU A 392 -27.03 -7.15 -32.59
C LEU A 392 -25.63 -7.65 -32.25
N PHE A 393 -24.65 -7.43 -33.14
CA PHE A 393 -23.24 -7.71 -32.87
C PHE A 393 -22.74 -6.95 -31.65
N ALA A 394 -22.98 -5.64 -31.59
CA ALA A 394 -22.57 -4.83 -30.45
C ALA A 394 -23.22 -5.31 -29.14
N THR A 395 -24.51 -5.67 -29.16
CA THR A 395 -25.21 -6.21 -27.99
C THR A 395 -24.62 -7.54 -27.54
N GLU A 396 -24.47 -8.51 -28.45
CA GLU A 396 -23.95 -9.85 -28.15
C GLU A 396 -22.48 -9.82 -27.72
N PHE A 397 -21.70 -8.89 -28.27
CA PHE A 397 -20.32 -8.65 -27.86
C PHE A 397 -20.27 -8.13 -26.42
N ILE A 398 -20.99 -7.05 -26.12
CA ILE A 398 -20.99 -6.40 -24.79
C ILE A 398 -21.46 -7.36 -23.70
N LEU A 399 -22.47 -8.20 -23.95
CA LEU A 399 -22.96 -9.17 -22.97
C LEU A 399 -21.94 -10.27 -22.64
N ARG A 400 -20.92 -10.47 -23.49
CA ARG A 400 -19.93 -11.54 -23.32
C ARG A 400 -18.62 -11.08 -22.71
N VAL A 401 -18.23 -9.84 -22.97
CA VAL A 401 -16.98 -9.28 -22.42
C VAL A 401 -16.98 -9.37 -20.89
N ASN A 402 -15.90 -9.88 -20.33
CA ASN A 402 -15.67 -9.94 -18.90
C ASN A 402 -15.23 -8.56 -18.37
N PHE A 403 -16.20 -7.78 -17.90
CA PHE A 403 -15.96 -6.43 -17.37
C PHE A 403 -15.08 -6.43 -16.11
N VAL A 404 -15.17 -7.47 -15.27
CA VAL A 404 -14.31 -7.60 -14.09
C VAL A 404 -12.85 -7.79 -14.51
N GLY A 405 -12.62 -8.60 -15.55
CA GLY A 405 -11.32 -8.85 -16.16
C GLY A 405 -10.71 -7.58 -16.75
N VAL A 406 -11.49 -6.86 -17.57
CA VAL A 406 -11.07 -5.57 -18.17
C VAL A 406 -10.73 -4.55 -17.08
N GLY A 407 -11.58 -4.40 -16.07
CA GLY A 407 -11.34 -3.48 -14.95
C GLY A 407 -10.08 -3.86 -14.17
N ARG A 408 -9.88 -5.15 -13.91
CA ARG A 408 -8.69 -5.64 -13.21
C ARG A 408 -7.41 -5.45 -14.04
N PHE A 409 -7.47 -5.65 -15.35
CA PHE A 409 -6.38 -5.37 -16.27
C PHE A 409 -6.01 -3.89 -16.25
N ALA A 410 -6.98 -2.98 -16.31
CA ALA A 410 -6.75 -1.54 -16.22
C ALA A 410 -6.04 -1.14 -14.91
N VAL A 411 -6.45 -1.71 -13.77
CA VAL A 411 -5.77 -1.52 -12.48
C VAL A 411 -4.33 -2.06 -12.51
N ALA A 412 -4.09 -3.20 -13.16
CA ALA A 412 -2.75 -3.78 -13.30
C ALA A 412 -1.81 -2.83 -14.05
N VAL A 413 -2.26 -2.36 -15.22
CA VAL A 413 -1.51 -1.41 -16.07
C VAL A 413 -1.25 -0.12 -15.32
N GLY A 414 -2.28 0.47 -14.70
CA GLY A 414 -2.13 1.72 -13.94
C GLY A 414 -1.12 1.58 -12.80
N THR A 415 -1.17 0.48 -12.04
CA THR A 415 -0.23 0.21 -10.96
C THR A 415 1.19 0.02 -11.48
N ASP A 416 1.37 -0.74 -12.54
CA ASP A 416 2.67 -1.03 -13.15
C ASP A 416 3.35 0.22 -13.73
N VAL A 417 2.58 1.07 -14.42
CA VAL A 417 3.04 2.37 -14.93
C VAL A 417 3.40 3.30 -13.78
N ALA A 418 2.55 3.42 -12.76
CA ALA A 418 2.82 4.26 -11.58
C ALA A 418 4.10 3.83 -10.86
N MET A 419 4.34 2.52 -10.71
CA MET A 419 5.60 1.99 -10.15
C MET A 419 6.81 2.34 -11.04
N GLY A 420 6.66 2.34 -12.36
CA GLY A 420 7.70 2.77 -13.29
C GLY A 420 8.05 4.25 -13.18
N ILE A 421 7.04 5.11 -13.01
CA ILE A 421 7.23 6.54 -12.77
C ILE A 421 7.93 6.78 -11.44
N LYS A 422 7.44 6.14 -10.36
CA LYS A 422 8.03 6.23 -9.01
C LYS A 422 9.50 5.79 -9.02
N ARG A 423 9.84 4.69 -9.69
CA ARG A 423 11.23 4.24 -9.86
C ARG A 423 12.12 5.31 -10.47
N SER A 424 11.63 5.96 -11.52
CA SER A 424 12.38 7.00 -12.24
C SER A 424 12.61 8.22 -11.35
N GLY A 425 11.61 8.59 -10.54
CA GLY A 425 11.75 9.62 -9.50
C GLY A 425 12.86 9.30 -8.50
N HIS A 426 12.88 8.09 -7.93
CA HIS A 426 13.91 7.68 -6.97
C HIS A 426 15.31 7.57 -7.59
N ILE A 427 15.43 7.13 -8.85
CA ILE A 427 16.72 7.14 -9.55
C ILE A 427 17.26 8.56 -9.68
N ASN A 428 16.40 9.52 -10.05
CA ASN A 428 16.80 10.93 -10.18
C ASN A 428 17.20 11.52 -8.82
N GLU A 429 16.45 11.23 -7.75
CA GLU A 429 16.79 11.63 -6.39
C GLU A 429 18.16 11.07 -5.97
N ARG A 430 18.39 9.77 -6.20
CA ARG A 430 19.67 9.11 -5.90
C ARG A 430 20.83 9.77 -6.66
N ILE A 431 20.65 10.11 -7.93
CA ILE A 431 21.66 10.82 -8.74
C ILE A 431 21.96 12.20 -8.14
N SER A 432 20.92 12.93 -7.70
CA SER A 432 21.10 14.23 -7.04
C SER A 432 21.91 14.11 -5.74
N ILE A 433 21.62 13.12 -4.90
CA ILE A 433 22.35 12.89 -3.65
C ILE A 433 23.79 12.47 -3.92
N PHE A 434 24.04 11.64 -4.93
CA PHE A 434 25.41 11.31 -5.35
C PHE A 434 26.19 12.54 -5.78
N SER A 435 25.56 13.48 -6.51
CA SER A 435 26.18 14.75 -6.87
C SER A 435 26.56 15.58 -5.63
N GLU A 436 25.65 15.67 -4.64
CA GLU A 436 25.93 16.34 -3.36
C GLU A 436 27.09 15.65 -2.62
N GLN A 437 27.12 14.32 -2.60
CA GLN A 437 28.16 13.54 -1.95
C GLN A 437 29.54 13.77 -2.58
N LEU A 438 29.63 13.93 -3.90
CA LEU A 438 30.88 14.30 -4.56
C LEU A 438 31.39 15.67 -4.09
N HIS A 439 30.51 16.67 -3.93
CA HIS A 439 30.89 17.97 -3.39
C HIS A 439 31.34 17.88 -1.92
N LEU A 440 30.66 17.08 -1.09
CA LEU A 440 31.04 16.86 0.29
C LEU A 440 32.39 16.13 0.42
N MET A 441 32.67 15.17 -0.46
CA MET A 441 33.97 14.50 -0.51
C MET A 441 35.11 15.48 -0.85
N ASN A 442 34.88 16.40 -1.79
CA ASN A 442 35.84 17.48 -2.08
C ASN A 442 36.06 18.39 -0.87
N ALA A 443 34.99 18.79 -0.17
CA ALA A 443 35.09 19.58 1.05
C ALA A 443 35.85 18.84 2.16
N ARG A 444 35.63 17.53 2.32
CA ARG A 444 36.36 16.69 3.26
C ARG A 444 37.86 16.68 2.95
N VAL A 445 38.24 16.49 1.69
CA VAL A 445 39.63 16.55 1.25
C VAL A 445 40.25 17.92 1.55
N PHE A 446 39.52 19.00 1.31
CA PHE A 446 39.97 20.36 1.65
C PHE A 446 40.29 20.51 3.15
N TYR A 447 39.40 20.07 4.05
CA TYR A 447 39.66 20.11 5.48
C TYR A 447 40.82 19.20 5.90
N MET A 448 40.96 18.02 5.28
CA MET A 448 42.09 17.13 5.53
C MET A 448 43.42 17.76 5.09
N GLN A 449 43.45 18.40 3.92
CA GLN A 449 44.62 19.14 3.44
C GLN A 449 44.98 20.29 4.38
N ALA A 450 44.00 21.08 4.83
CA ALA A 450 44.22 22.15 5.80
C ALA A 450 44.83 21.62 7.11
N ASN A 451 44.36 20.46 7.59
CA ASN A 451 44.92 19.81 8.77
C ASN A 451 46.38 19.38 8.57
N VAL A 452 46.70 18.82 7.39
CA VAL A 452 48.07 18.42 7.04
C VAL A 452 49.01 19.63 7.00
N TRP A 453 48.56 20.76 6.44
CA TRP A 453 49.35 21.99 6.43
C TRP A 453 49.63 22.52 7.84
N LEU A 454 48.66 22.46 8.75
CA LEU A 454 48.88 22.83 10.15
C LEU A 454 49.88 21.89 10.85
N ALA A 455 49.82 20.59 10.57
CA ALA A 455 50.78 19.63 11.11
C ALA A 455 52.20 19.87 10.57
N ALA A 456 52.32 20.20 9.28
CA ALA A 456 53.60 20.55 8.66
C ALA A 456 54.21 21.83 9.27
N GLU A 457 53.40 22.87 9.50
CA GLU A 457 53.81 24.10 10.18
C GLU A 457 54.34 23.82 11.60
N ALA A 458 53.61 22.99 12.36
CA ALA A 458 54.04 22.61 13.71
C ALA A 458 55.35 21.81 13.70
N ALA A 459 55.52 20.87 12.76
CA ALA A 459 56.75 20.10 12.62
C ALA A 459 57.95 20.98 12.25
N GLU A 460 57.77 21.96 11.35
CA GLU A 460 58.80 22.93 11.00
C GLU A 460 59.23 23.75 12.22
N GLN A 461 58.27 24.22 13.03
CA GLN A 461 58.56 24.93 14.28
C GLN A 461 59.40 24.07 15.23
N THR A 462 59.02 22.80 15.44
CA THR A 462 59.76 21.87 16.30
C THR A 462 61.18 21.60 15.78
N ILE A 463 61.35 21.43 14.47
CA ILE A 463 62.68 21.25 13.86
C ILE A 463 63.55 22.49 14.10
N ASN A 464 62.99 23.69 13.89
CA ASN A 464 63.71 24.94 14.12
C ASN A 464 64.13 25.12 15.59
N GLU A 465 63.27 24.76 16.54
CA GLU A 465 63.58 24.76 17.97
C GLU A 465 64.69 23.75 18.31
N ALA A 466 64.60 22.53 17.78
CA ALA A 466 65.61 21.50 17.96
C ALA A 466 66.98 21.93 17.39
N MET A 467 66.98 22.53 16.19
CA MET A 467 68.19 23.10 15.59
C MET A 467 68.79 24.21 16.46
N LYS A 468 67.96 25.04 17.07
CA LYS A 468 68.40 26.11 17.98
C LYS A 468 69.04 25.51 19.23
N ALA A 469 68.41 24.52 19.84
CA ALA A 469 68.96 23.79 20.99
C ALA A 469 70.28 23.10 20.65
N LEU A 470 70.38 22.47 19.48
CA LEU A 470 71.61 21.84 18.99
C LEU A 470 72.75 22.85 18.82
N LYS A 471 72.46 24.04 18.27
CA LYS A 471 73.45 25.12 18.17
C LYS A 471 73.96 25.56 19.54
N TYR A 472 73.07 25.69 20.53
CA TYR A 472 73.48 26.01 21.91
C TYR A 472 74.33 24.90 22.53
N ALA A 473 73.94 23.64 22.36
CA ALA A 473 74.69 22.49 22.86
C ALA A 473 76.07 22.38 22.21
N ALA A 474 76.17 22.58 20.90
CA ALA A 474 77.43 22.58 20.17
C ALA A 474 78.35 23.71 20.65
N ALA A 475 77.84 24.94 20.81
CA ALA A 475 78.61 26.06 21.33
C ALA A 475 79.12 25.79 22.77
N ALA A 476 78.27 25.24 23.63
CA ALA A 476 78.66 24.84 24.98
C ALA A 476 79.75 23.75 24.95
N TYR A 477 79.58 22.72 24.13
CA TYR A 477 80.55 21.64 23.96
C TYR A 477 81.90 22.15 23.45
N THR A 478 81.91 23.03 22.45
CA THR A 478 83.14 23.67 21.96
C THR A 478 83.82 24.48 23.07
N SER A 479 83.05 25.22 23.88
CA SER A 479 83.63 25.99 24.99
C SER A 479 84.27 25.08 26.06
N VAL A 480 83.67 23.92 26.33
CA VAL A 480 84.23 22.91 27.25
C VAL A 480 85.52 22.32 26.68
N LEU A 481 85.56 22.00 25.38
CA LEU A 481 86.78 21.47 24.74
C LEU A 481 87.94 22.47 24.79
N VAL A 482 87.66 23.76 24.59
CA VAL A 482 88.67 24.82 24.71
C VAL A 482 89.18 24.93 26.16
N ASP A 483 88.29 24.91 27.16
CA ASP A 483 88.70 24.94 28.58
C ASP A 483 89.55 23.70 28.95
N ILE A 484 89.21 22.53 28.43
CA ILE A 484 90.00 21.30 28.60
C ILE A 484 91.39 21.45 27.96
N ASP A 485 91.47 21.92 26.71
CA ASP A 485 92.74 22.11 26.00
C ASP A 485 93.65 23.12 26.73
N ASP A 486 93.09 24.23 27.20
CA ASP A 486 93.83 25.24 27.97
C ASP A 486 94.32 24.69 29.32
N ARG A 487 93.47 23.94 30.04
CA ARG A 487 93.86 23.25 31.29
C ARG A 487 94.93 22.18 31.06
N ILE A 488 94.85 21.41 29.97
CA ILE A 488 95.87 20.42 29.62
C ILE A 488 97.21 21.11 29.34
N LYS A 489 97.22 22.23 28.62
CA LYS A 489 98.44 23.03 28.40
C LYS A 489 99.01 23.57 29.71
N GLU A 490 98.17 24.06 30.61
CA GLU A 490 98.58 24.54 31.93
C GLU A 490 99.21 23.42 32.78
N VAL A 491 98.61 22.23 32.78
CA VAL A 491 99.18 21.03 33.40
C VAL A 491 100.52 20.66 32.76
N GLY A 492 100.61 20.70 31.42
CA GLY A 492 101.85 20.45 30.68
C GLY A 492 102.98 21.40 31.05
N ASN A 493 102.67 22.68 31.29
CA ASN A 493 103.66 23.68 31.70
C ASN A 493 104.18 23.48 33.14
N HIS A 494 103.44 22.77 33.99
CA HIS A 494 103.83 22.47 35.38
C HIS A 494 104.24 21.01 35.59
N ILE A 495 104.35 20.23 34.51
CA ILE A 495 104.52 18.77 34.60
C ILE A 495 105.88 18.38 35.17
N ASP A 496 106.91 19.17 34.91
CA ASP A 496 108.26 18.93 35.42
C ASP A 496 108.36 19.28 36.92
N ASP A 497 107.68 20.34 37.37
CA ASP A 497 107.55 20.69 38.80
C ASP A 497 106.73 19.65 39.58
N LEU A 498 105.69 19.08 38.96
CA LEU A 498 104.84 18.03 39.53
C LEU A 498 105.58 16.69 39.67
N LYS A 499 106.39 16.32 38.67
CA LYS A 499 107.26 15.13 38.72
C LYS A 499 108.26 15.18 39.87
N GLU A 500 108.74 16.38 40.21
CA GLU A 500 109.74 16.56 41.27
C GLU A 500 109.12 16.55 42.67
N LYS A 501 107.90 17.08 42.84
CA LYS A 501 107.27 17.26 44.16
C LYS A 501 106.23 16.20 44.56
N LYS A 502 105.54 15.58 43.59
CA LYS A 502 104.45 14.60 43.85
C LYS A 502 104.39 13.50 42.77
N PRO A 503 105.36 12.58 42.72
CA PRO A 503 105.48 11.56 41.67
C PRO A 503 104.32 10.55 41.63
N ASP A 504 103.69 10.25 42.77
CA ASP A 504 102.55 9.30 42.83
C ASP A 504 101.31 9.83 42.10
N LEU A 505 101.11 11.16 42.08
CA LEU A 505 99.97 11.81 41.42
C LEU A 505 100.11 11.76 39.89
N ILE A 506 101.34 11.84 39.36
CA ILE A 506 101.61 11.70 37.92
C ILE A 506 101.20 10.30 37.43
N LYS A 507 101.42 9.27 38.25
CA LYS A 507 101.11 7.89 37.91
C LYS A 507 99.59 7.63 37.87
N GLU A 508 98.83 8.23 38.78
CA GLU A 508 97.35 8.22 38.74
C GLU A 508 96.80 8.97 37.51
N ILE A 509 97.37 10.12 37.16
CA ILE A 509 96.96 10.89 35.98
C ILE A 509 97.23 10.11 34.69
N ASP A 510 98.39 9.46 34.58
CA ASP A 510 98.73 8.60 33.43
C ASP A 510 97.76 7.41 33.31
N ASP A 511 97.41 6.76 34.42
CA ASP A 511 96.44 5.65 34.42
C ASP A 511 95.04 6.12 33.99
N ILE A 512 94.58 7.29 34.46
CA ILE A 512 93.29 7.87 34.06
C ILE A 512 93.27 8.27 32.58
N ILE A 513 94.39 8.77 32.03
CA ILE A 513 94.47 9.16 30.61
C ILE A 513 94.59 7.94 29.68
N LEU A 514 95.27 6.87 30.12
CA LEU A 514 95.47 5.65 29.34
C LEU A 514 94.27 4.68 29.40
N TRP A 515 93.50 4.68 30.48
CA TRP A 515 92.45 3.69 30.73
C TRP A 515 91.07 4.26 31.11
N GLY A 516 90.93 5.58 31.24
CA GLY A 516 89.68 6.28 31.58
C GLY A 516 88.73 6.51 30.41
#